data_AF-A0ABD5RG76-F1
#
_entry.id   AF-A0ABD5RG76-F1
#
_cell.length_a   1.000
_cell.length_b   1.000
_cell.length_c   1.000
_cell.angle_alpha   90.00
_cell.angle_beta   90.00
_cell.angle_gamma   90.00
#
_symmetry.space_group_name_H-M   'P 1'
#
loop_
_entity.id
_entity.type
_entity.pdbx_description
1 polymer ?
#
loop_
_entity_poly.entity_id
_entity_poly.type
_entity_poly.pdbx_seq_one_letter_code
_entity_poly.pdbx_strand_id
1 'polypeptide(L)' 'MATSTDADGELAGDDEFDPIGTLVLIGIYFAILVAMWIFMYFVEFLGNDLTVIG' A
#
# COMPACT_ATOMS: atom_id res chain seq x y z
N MET A 1 -33.31 -31.03 16.85
CA MET A 1 -33.37 -30.41 15.51
C MET A 1 -32.44 -29.21 15.54
N ALA A 2 -31.19 -29.41 15.13
CA ALA A 2 -30.19 -28.34 15.08
C ALA A 2 -30.45 -27.53 13.80
N THR A 3 -30.86 -26.27 13.95
CA THR A 3 -30.79 -25.31 12.85
C THR A 3 -29.41 -24.68 12.92
N SER A 4 -28.60 -25.05 11.94
CA SER A 4 -27.35 -24.46 11.50
C SER A 4 -27.26 -22.95 11.77
N THR A 5 -26.41 -22.62 12.74
CA THR A 5 -25.78 -21.31 13.06
C THR A 5 -24.83 -20.88 11.94
N ASP A 6 -25.32 -20.85 10.70
CA ASP A 6 -24.46 -20.71 9.51
C ASP A 6 -24.66 -19.37 8.77
N ALA A 7 -25.35 -18.39 9.38
CA ALA A 7 -25.45 -17.02 8.82
C ALA A 7 -24.60 -16.00 9.58
N ASP A 8 -24.03 -16.39 10.70
CA ASP A 8 -23.30 -15.56 11.66
C ASP A 8 -21.78 -15.81 11.65
N GLY A 9 -21.31 -16.81 10.90
CA GLY A 9 -19.89 -17.14 10.78
C GLY A 9 -19.10 -16.33 9.73
N GLU A 10 -19.77 -15.58 8.85
CA GLU A 10 -19.10 -14.93 7.70
C GLU A 10 -18.76 -13.44 7.94
N LEU A 11 -19.19 -12.85 9.06
CA LEU A 11 -18.91 -11.46 9.43
C LEU A 11 -18.01 -11.31 10.67
N ALA A 12 -17.60 -12.41 11.31
CA ALA A 12 -16.81 -12.40 12.54
C ALA A 12 -15.28 -12.27 12.34
N GLY A 13 -14.84 -11.89 11.13
CA GLY A 13 -13.42 -11.94 10.73
C GLY A 13 -12.67 -10.61 10.78
N ASP A 14 -13.35 -9.48 10.98
CA ASP A 14 -12.76 -8.14 10.80
C ASP A 14 -12.74 -7.28 12.09
N ASP A 15 -13.06 -7.88 13.25
CA ASP A 15 -13.26 -7.15 14.50
C ASP A 15 -11.96 -6.78 15.25
N GLU A 16 -10.81 -7.30 14.85
CA GLU A 16 -9.52 -6.97 15.46
C GLU A 16 -8.63 -6.21 14.48
N PHE A 17 -8.37 -4.94 14.78
CA PHE A 17 -7.42 -4.14 14.01
C PHE A 17 -6.02 -4.77 14.10
N ASP A 18 -5.45 -5.14 12.96
CA ASP A 18 -4.06 -5.57 12.86
C ASP A 18 -3.13 -4.36 12.57
N PRO A 19 -2.42 -3.84 13.59
CA PRO A 19 -1.50 -2.72 13.41
C PRO A 19 -0.30 -3.09 12.54
N ILE A 20 0.12 -4.36 12.54
CA ILE A 20 1.31 -4.81 11.83
C ILE A 20 0.97 -4.97 10.35
N GLY A 21 -0.15 -5.64 10.03
CA GLY A 21 -0.65 -5.74 8.66
C GLY A 21 -0.86 -4.36 8.02
N THR A 22 -1.46 -3.42 8.77
CA THR A 22 -1.62 -2.03 8.32
C THR A 22 -0.29 -1.34 8.06
N LEU A 23 0.70 -1.49 8.96
CA LEU A 23 2.03 -0.92 8.78
C LEU A 23 2.74 -1.50 7.54
N VAL A 24 2.59 -2.80 7.28
CA VAL A 24 3.14 -3.45 6.09
C VAL A 24 2.51 -2.89 4.83
N LEU A 25 1.18 -2.70 4.79
CA LEU A 25 0.49 -2.09 3.66
C LEU A 25 0.98 -0.66 3.39
N ILE A 26 1.10 0.15 4.43
CA ILE A 26 1.64 1.51 4.35
C ILE A 26 3.10 1.47 3.87
N GLY A 27 3.92 0.57 4.41
CA GLY A 27 5.32 0.42 4.04
C GLY A 27 5.50 0.04 2.57
N ILE A 28 4.70 -0.90 2.07
CA ILE A 28 4.70 -1.29 0.65
C ILE A 28 4.25 -0.12 -0.22
N TYR A 29 3.18 0.57 0.16
CA TYR A 29 2.70 1.75 -0.56
C TYR A 29 3.79 2.84 -0.64
N PHE A 30 4.43 3.15 0.48
CA PHE A 30 5.52 4.12 0.53
C PHE A 30 6.73 3.68 -0.31
N ALA A 31 7.09 2.40 -0.27
CA ALA A 31 8.16 1.84 -1.10
C ALA A 31 7.85 2.01 -2.60
N ILE A 32 6.60 1.81 -3.02
CA ILE A 32 6.16 2.07 -4.40
C ILE A 32 6.33 3.55 -4.75
N LEU A 33 5.90 4.47 -3.88
CA LEU A 33 6.05 5.91 -4.11
C LEU A 33 7.52 6.31 -4.25
N VAL A 34 8.39 5.82 -3.37
CA VAL A 34 9.84 6.09 -3.42
C VAL A 34 10.45 5.49 -4.69
N ALA A 35 10.07 4.27 -5.06
CA ALA A 35 10.54 3.64 -6.29
C ALA A 35 10.11 4.43 -7.53
N MET A 36 8.85 4.87 -7.59
CA MET A 36 8.36 5.72 -8.67
C MET A 36 9.03 7.08 -8.69
N TRP A 37 9.28 7.68 -7.52
CA TRP A 37 9.97 8.95 -7.38
C TRP A 37 11.42 8.86 -7.88
N ILE A 38 12.16 7.83 -7.46
CA ILE A 38 13.51 7.54 -7.95
C ILE A 38 13.49 7.29 -9.46
N PHE A 39 12.52 6.51 -9.95
CA PHE A 39 12.38 6.24 -11.38
C PHE A 39 12.15 7.53 -12.19
N MET A 40 11.25 8.41 -11.72
CA MET A 40 11.01 9.71 -12.33
C MET A 40 12.26 10.58 -12.33
N TYR A 41 13.01 10.61 -11.22
CA TYR A 41 14.31 11.28 -11.15
C TYR A 41 15.26 10.75 -12.24
N PHE A 42 15.42 9.44 -12.39
CA PHE A 42 16.23 8.88 -13.46
C PHE A 42 15.72 9.27 -14.85
N VAL A 43 14.41 9.19 -15.12
CA VAL A 43 13.84 9.57 -16.42
C VAL A 43 14.10 11.03 -16.76
N GLU A 44 14.05 11.91 -15.77
CA GLU A 44 14.30 13.34 -15.92
C GLU A 44 15.80 13.62 -16.17
N PHE A 45 16.70 13.04 -15.39
CA PHE A 45 18.12 13.41 -15.40
C PHE A 45 19.02 12.55 -16.31
N LEU A 46 18.53 11.45 -16.89
CA LEU A 46 19.31 10.63 -17.83
C LEU A 46 19.20 11.11 -19.29
N GLY A 47 18.39 12.13 -19.58
CA GLY A 47 18.14 12.63 -20.94
C GLY A 47 17.83 14.12 -21.09
N ASN A 48 17.59 14.87 -20.00
CA ASN A 48 17.46 16.32 -20.03
C ASN A 48 18.30 16.89 -18.87
N ASP A 49 19.34 17.65 -19.20
CA ASP A 49 20.21 18.28 -18.21
C ASP A 49 19.37 19.16 -17.26
N LEU A 50 19.76 19.25 -15.98
CA LEU A 50 19.08 20.02 -14.93
C LEU A 50 18.85 21.47 -15.37
N THR A 51 17.78 21.77 -16.10
CA THR A 51 17.41 23.15 -16.44
C THR A 51 16.73 23.72 -15.21
N VAL A 52 17.53 24.04 -14.20
CA VAL A 52 17.12 24.85 -13.06
C VAL A 52 16.83 26.23 -13.61
N ILE A 53 15.57 26.49 -13.97
CA ILE A 53 15.14 27.85 -14.26
C ILE A 53 15.01 28.56 -12.91
N GLY A 54 16.05 29.32 -12.58
CA GLY A 54 16.11 30.30 -11.50
C GLY A 54 16.55 31.64 -12.05
#